data_AF-A0A1Q7FXM9-F1
#
_entry.id   AF-A0A1Q7FXM9-F1
#
_cell.length_a   1.000
_cell.length_b   1.000
_cell.length_c   1.000
_cell.angle_alpha   90.00
_cell.angle_beta   90.00
_cell.angle_gamma   90.00
#
_symmetry.space_group_name_H-M   'P 1'
#
loop_
_entity.id
_entity.type
_entity.pdbx_description
1 polymer ?
#
loop_
_entity_poly.entity_id
_entity_poly.type
_entity_poly.pdbx_seq_one_letter_code
_entity_poly.pdbx_strand_id
1 'polypeptide(L)'
;MDTLVSTTLGTSLAQTLRYVNAWKSKTVVVKYGGSLMSPEDASPAGDTLIEDLVLLKGIGVDPVLIHGGGPEITRMLDRLGKRSRFVNGLRVTDDETMDVVEMVLAGRANKALVSMIVAAGGSAVGVSGKDGKVLQARKLPGPEDLGHVGEIDAVDPTLIKLLSGNGYIPVVASIGIGADGRSFNLNADHAAGALAAALGASKFILLTDVPGVLAGGEGDEVLSTLQANDARRLIREGVIARGMIPKVEACLAALAAGVPTAHIIGGRTPHALLVELFTQEGVGTMMTP
;
A
#
# COMPACT_ATOMS: atom_id res chain seq x y z
N MET A 1 -11.28 -31.33 20.35
CA MET A 1 -10.14 -30.68 19.67
C MET A 1 -8.95 -31.60 19.83
N ASP A 2 -8.36 -32.03 18.73
CA ASP A 2 -7.31 -33.04 18.74
C ASP A 2 -6.04 -32.53 19.44
N THR A 3 -5.46 -33.30 20.35
CA THR A 3 -4.36 -32.87 21.23
C THR A 3 -3.11 -32.50 20.42
N LEU A 4 -2.91 -33.17 19.27
CA LEU A 4 -1.84 -32.90 18.29
C LEU A 4 -2.00 -31.56 17.57
N VAL A 5 -3.23 -31.16 17.25
CA VAL A 5 -3.50 -29.83 16.67
C VAL A 5 -3.23 -28.74 17.70
N SER A 6 -3.60 -28.99 18.96
CA SER A 6 -3.41 -28.02 20.06
C SER A 6 -1.92 -27.80 20.38
N THR A 7 -1.10 -28.86 20.40
CA THR A 7 0.35 -28.75 20.64
C THR A 7 1.09 -28.12 19.45
N THR A 8 0.66 -28.41 18.22
CA THR A 8 1.21 -27.79 17.02
C THR A 8 0.95 -26.28 17.02
N LEU A 9 -0.29 -25.86 17.30
CA LEU A 9 -0.65 -24.45 17.41
C LEU A 9 0.17 -23.73 18.49
N GLY A 10 0.29 -24.32 19.69
CA GLY A 10 1.10 -23.74 20.76
C GLY A 10 2.58 -23.58 20.38
N THR A 11 3.14 -24.54 19.64
CA THR A 11 4.53 -24.48 19.17
C THR A 11 4.73 -23.38 18.14
N SER A 12 3.81 -23.26 17.16
CA SER A 12 3.86 -22.19 16.15
C SER A 12 3.75 -20.80 16.80
N LEU A 13 2.83 -20.61 17.75
CA LEU A 13 2.71 -19.34 18.49
C LEU A 13 3.99 -19.00 19.26
N ALA A 14 4.61 -19.98 19.92
CA ALA A 14 5.87 -19.80 20.64
C ALA A 14 7.04 -19.44 19.72
N GLN A 15 7.08 -19.98 18.50
CA GLN A 15 8.06 -19.59 17.49
C GLN A 15 7.82 -18.16 17.00
N THR A 16 6.57 -17.78 16.75
CA THR A 16 6.18 -16.42 16.34
C THR A 16 6.53 -15.38 17.38
N LEU A 17 6.40 -15.68 18.68
CA LEU A 17 6.78 -14.76 19.78
C LEU A 17 8.23 -14.25 19.67
N ARG A 18 9.15 -15.02 19.08
CA ARG A 18 10.54 -14.58 18.86
C ARG A 18 10.62 -13.37 17.93
N TYR A 19 9.77 -13.34 16.92
CA TYR A 19 9.67 -12.24 15.98
C TYR A 19 8.90 -11.05 16.54
N VAL A 20 7.92 -11.28 17.43
CA VAL A 20 7.12 -10.20 18.04
C VAL A 20 8.01 -9.14 18.70
N ASN A 21 9.02 -9.56 19.46
CA ASN A 21 9.94 -8.63 20.10
C ASN A 21 10.78 -7.83 19.10
N ALA A 22 11.15 -8.42 17.95
CA ALA A 22 11.89 -7.74 16.91
C ALA A 22 11.05 -6.67 16.18
N TRP A 23 9.73 -6.91 16.10
CA TRP A 23 8.76 -6.06 15.40
C TRP A 23 8.08 -5.02 16.29
N LYS A 24 8.22 -5.12 17.62
CA LYS A 24 7.64 -4.17 18.55
C LYS A 24 8.12 -2.73 18.27
N SER A 25 7.17 -1.80 18.18
CA SER A 25 7.38 -0.39 17.87
C SER A 25 8.06 -0.13 16.51
N LYS A 26 8.05 -1.12 15.62
CA LYS A 26 8.47 -0.94 14.23
C LYS A 26 7.27 -0.48 13.40
N THR A 27 7.50 0.51 12.56
CA THR A 27 6.49 0.96 11.58
C THR A 27 6.57 0.12 10.32
N VAL A 28 5.41 -0.33 9.85
CA VAL A 28 5.24 -1.03 8.56
C VAL A 28 4.22 -0.24 7.75
N VAL A 29 4.62 0.25 6.58
CA VAL A 29 3.69 0.92 5.67
C VAL A 29 3.20 -0.08 4.64
N VAL A 30 1.89 -0.25 4.57
CA VAL A 30 1.22 -1.17 3.64
C VAL A 30 0.41 -0.35 2.65
N LYS A 31 0.73 -0.49 1.37
CA LYS A 31 -0.14 0.00 0.30
C LYS A 31 -1.14 -1.08 -0.06
N TYR A 32 -2.40 -0.70 -0.04
CA TYR A 32 -3.52 -1.53 -0.49
C TYR A 32 -4.28 -0.85 -1.63
N GLY A 33 -4.54 -1.57 -2.71
CA GLY A 33 -5.41 -1.07 -3.77
C GLY A 33 -5.14 -1.64 -5.14
N GLY A 34 -6.08 -1.42 -6.04
CA GLY A 34 -6.15 -2.08 -7.35
C GLY A 34 -7.41 -2.93 -7.44
N SER A 35 -7.35 -4.00 -8.22
CA SER A 35 -8.39 -5.04 -8.33
C SER A 35 -8.74 -5.70 -6.99
N LEU A 36 -7.80 -5.71 -6.03
CA LEU A 36 -8.02 -6.26 -4.68
C LEU A 36 -9.20 -5.60 -3.92
N MET A 37 -9.56 -4.36 -4.26
CA MET A 37 -10.67 -3.63 -3.60
C MET A 37 -12.03 -3.84 -4.29
N SER A 38 -12.10 -4.62 -5.36
CA SER A 38 -13.35 -4.83 -6.09
C SER A 38 -14.22 -5.88 -5.38
N PRO A 39 -15.50 -5.58 -5.07
CA PRO A 39 -16.41 -6.54 -4.45
C PRO A 39 -16.62 -7.82 -5.29
N GLU A 40 -16.48 -7.70 -6.62
CA GLU A 40 -16.60 -8.80 -7.59
C GLU A 40 -15.40 -9.76 -7.58
N ASP A 41 -14.28 -9.33 -6.98
CA ASP A 41 -13.01 -10.05 -6.94
C ASP A 41 -12.76 -10.77 -5.60
N ALA A 42 -13.75 -10.77 -4.69
CA ALA A 42 -13.67 -11.41 -3.38
C ALA A 42 -13.50 -12.94 -3.53
N SER A 43 -12.25 -13.39 -3.40
CA SER A 43 -11.88 -14.82 -3.41
C SER A 43 -12.60 -15.57 -2.27
N PRO A 44 -12.99 -16.85 -2.46
CA PRO A 44 -13.50 -17.72 -1.40
C PRO A 44 -12.53 -17.89 -0.20
N ALA A 45 -11.23 -17.64 -0.40
CA ALA A 45 -10.21 -17.70 0.66
C ALA A 45 -10.05 -16.39 1.46
N GLY A 46 -10.79 -15.33 1.11
CA GLY A 46 -10.86 -14.06 1.84
C GLY A 46 -9.66 -13.13 1.65
N ASP A 47 -9.93 -11.82 1.59
CA ASP A 47 -8.93 -10.79 1.89
C ASP A 47 -8.79 -10.71 3.41
N THR A 48 -7.62 -11.06 3.92
CA THR A 48 -7.30 -11.17 5.36
C THR A 48 -6.47 -10.00 5.86
N LEU A 49 -6.24 -8.98 5.01
CA LEU A 49 -5.43 -7.81 5.35
C LEU A 49 -5.92 -7.13 6.62
N ILE A 50 -7.24 -7.01 6.78
CA ILE A 50 -7.83 -6.32 7.93
C ILE A 50 -7.50 -7.04 9.23
N GLU A 51 -7.63 -8.37 9.27
CA GLU A 51 -7.24 -9.16 10.45
C GLU A 51 -5.73 -9.06 10.71
N ASP A 52 -4.91 -9.11 9.66
CA ASP A 52 -3.47 -8.98 9.77
C ASP A 52 -3.06 -7.62 10.38
N LEU A 53 -3.66 -6.51 9.93
CA LEU A 53 -3.40 -5.18 10.46
C LEU A 53 -3.79 -5.07 11.95
N VAL A 54 -4.95 -5.63 12.31
CA VAL A 54 -5.41 -5.64 13.71
C VAL A 54 -4.48 -6.47 14.59
N LEU A 55 -4.07 -7.65 14.12
CA LEU A 55 -3.15 -8.51 14.86
C LEU A 55 -1.78 -7.84 15.04
N LEU A 56 -1.22 -7.27 13.96
CA LEU A 56 0.03 -6.52 14.00
C LEU A 56 -0.01 -5.41 15.04
N LYS A 57 -1.10 -4.63 15.06
CA LYS A 57 -1.26 -3.58 16.06
C LYS A 57 -1.35 -4.15 17.48
N GLY A 58 -2.10 -5.23 17.66
CA GLY A 58 -2.27 -5.91 18.94
C GLY A 58 -0.97 -6.44 19.56
N ILE A 59 -0.01 -6.85 18.73
CA ILE A 59 1.32 -7.31 19.18
C ILE A 59 2.36 -6.19 19.29
N GLY A 60 1.96 -4.93 19.03
CA GLY A 60 2.79 -3.74 19.21
C GLY A 60 3.59 -3.31 17.98
N VAL A 61 3.27 -3.81 16.78
CA VAL A 61 3.74 -3.22 15.50
C VAL A 61 2.90 -1.97 15.21
N ASP A 62 3.47 -1.00 14.49
CA ASP A 62 2.74 0.19 14.05
C ASP A 62 2.44 0.12 12.54
N PRO A 63 1.39 -0.61 12.13
CA PRO A 63 0.98 -0.63 10.73
C PRO A 63 0.35 0.71 10.34
N VAL A 64 0.71 1.20 9.16
CA VAL A 64 0.10 2.36 8.50
C VAL A 64 -0.40 1.91 7.14
N LEU A 65 -1.71 2.02 6.93
CA LEU A 65 -2.35 1.63 5.68
C LEU A 65 -2.48 2.86 4.79
N ILE A 66 -2.07 2.76 3.53
CA ILE A 66 -2.34 3.77 2.50
C ILE A 66 -3.03 3.11 1.33
N HIS A 67 -4.05 3.77 0.76
CA HIS A 67 -4.84 3.18 -0.29
C HIS A 67 -5.04 4.07 -1.52
N GLY A 68 -5.28 3.40 -2.64
CA GLY A 68 -5.82 3.99 -3.86
C GLY A 68 -7.32 3.73 -4.00
N GLY A 69 -7.84 3.84 -5.22
CA GLY A 69 -9.25 3.53 -5.49
C GLY A 69 -9.63 3.67 -6.97
N GLY A 70 -8.69 3.34 -7.88
CA GLY A 70 -8.89 3.48 -9.32
C GLY A 70 -10.24 2.94 -9.82
N PRO A 71 -10.58 1.67 -9.55
CA PRO A 71 -11.87 1.10 -9.95
C PRO A 71 -13.09 1.83 -9.38
N GLU A 72 -13.04 2.24 -8.10
CA GLU A 72 -14.14 2.97 -7.47
C GLU A 72 -14.35 4.36 -8.06
N ILE A 73 -13.27 5.08 -8.36
CA ILE A 73 -13.33 6.39 -9.01
C ILE A 73 -13.96 6.22 -10.40
N THR A 74 -13.51 5.23 -11.18
CA THR A 74 -14.09 4.94 -12.50
C THR A 74 -15.60 4.67 -12.40
N ARG A 75 -16.01 3.78 -11.48
CA ARG A 75 -17.44 3.49 -11.25
C ARG A 75 -18.25 4.74 -10.90
N MET A 76 -17.71 5.65 -10.09
CA MET A 76 -18.42 6.88 -9.72
C MET A 76 -18.51 7.85 -10.90
N LEU A 77 -17.43 8.05 -11.64
CA LEU A 77 -17.42 8.90 -12.83
C LEU A 77 -18.43 8.40 -13.87
N ASP A 78 -18.46 7.09 -14.12
CA ASP A 78 -19.42 6.47 -15.06
C ASP A 78 -20.87 6.69 -14.61
N ARG A 79 -21.15 6.59 -13.30
CA ARG A 79 -22.49 6.90 -12.74
C ARG A 79 -22.89 8.36 -12.90
N LEU A 80 -21.92 9.27 -12.95
CA LEU A 80 -22.12 10.70 -13.22
C LEU A 80 -22.14 11.01 -14.73
N GLY A 81 -22.00 10.00 -15.59
CA GLY A 81 -21.97 10.18 -17.04
C GLY A 81 -20.65 10.72 -17.59
N LYS A 82 -19.59 10.78 -16.76
CA LYS A 82 -18.27 11.30 -17.13
C LYS A 82 -17.32 10.15 -17.44
N ARG A 83 -16.73 10.13 -18.64
CA ARG A 83 -15.79 9.07 -19.05
C ARG A 83 -14.43 9.25 -18.40
N SER A 84 -13.87 8.16 -17.88
CA SER A 84 -12.49 8.12 -17.40
C SER A 84 -11.49 8.19 -18.57
N ARG A 85 -10.46 9.03 -18.46
CA ARG A 85 -9.33 9.11 -19.40
C ARG A 85 -8.02 8.82 -18.66
N PHE A 86 -7.15 8.02 -19.29
CA PHE A 86 -5.84 7.67 -18.75
C PHE A 86 -4.73 7.97 -19.75
N VAL A 87 -3.59 8.44 -19.25
CA VAL A 87 -2.35 8.66 -20.01
C VAL A 87 -1.21 8.05 -19.20
N ASN A 88 -0.48 7.10 -19.79
CA ASN A 88 0.62 6.38 -19.13
C ASN A 88 0.25 5.78 -17.76
N GLY A 89 -0.98 5.27 -17.62
CA GLY A 89 -1.49 4.70 -16.37
C GLY A 89 -1.97 5.72 -15.32
N LEU A 90 -1.81 7.02 -15.58
CA LEU A 90 -2.30 8.10 -14.73
C LEU A 90 -3.66 8.58 -15.22
N ARG A 91 -4.59 8.81 -14.29
CA ARG A 91 -5.92 9.35 -14.61
C ARG A 91 -5.80 10.85 -14.88
N VAL A 92 -6.19 11.29 -16.08
CA VAL A 92 -6.35 12.73 -16.35
C VAL A 92 -7.42 13.26 -15.41
N THR A 93 -7.08 14.30 -14.63
CA THR A 93 -7.89 14.76 -13.50
C THR A 93 -8.18 16.25 -13.66
N ASP A 94 -9.26 16.61 -14.35
CA ASP A 94 -9.78 17.99 -14.35
C ASP A 94 -10.44 18.36 -13.00
N ASP A 95 -10.90 19.60 -12.83
CA ASP A 95 -11.50 20.08 -11.57
C ASP A 95 -12.63 19.16 -11.09
N GLU A 96 -13.59 18.85 -11.97
CA GLU A 96 -14.73 17.98 -11.66
C GLU A 96 -14.29 16.54 -11.34
N THR A 97 -13.28 16.03 -12.06
CA THR A 97 -12.71 14.71 -11.76
C THR A 97 -12.04 14.71 -10.39
N MET A 98 -11.34 15.79 -10.01
CA MET A 98 -10.68 15.90 -8.71
C MET A 98 -11.70 15.87 -7.57
N ASP A 99 -12.84 16.56 -7.71
CA ASP A 99 -13.93 16.49 -6.73
C ASP A 99 -14.41 15.04 -6.54
N VAL A 100 -14.59 14.29 -7.64
CA VAL A 100 -14.99 12.88 -7.58
C VAL A 100 -13.90 12.01 -6.96
N VAL A 101 -12.63 12.23 -7.29
CA VAL A 101 -11.50 11.52 -6.68
C VAL A 101 -11.50 11.74 -5.17
N GLU A 102 -11.64 12.99 -4.71
CA GLU A 102 -11.65 13.33 -3.29
C GLU A 102 -12.83 12.69 -2.55
N MET A 103 -14.05 12.82 -3.09
CA MET A 103 -15.24 12.21 -2.52
C MET A 103 -15.13 10.69 -2.40
N VAL A 104 -14.62 10.02 -3.44
CA VAL A 104 -14.53 8.56 -3.47
C VAL A 104 -13.41 8.07 -2.56
N LEU A 105 -12.20 8.58 -2.70
CA LEU A 105 -11.06 8.09 -1.94
C LEU A 105 -11.21 8.41 -0.45
N ALA A 106 -11.45 9.67 -0.07
CA ALA A 106 -11.51 10.07 1.34
C ALA A 106 -12.86 9.74 2.01
N GLY A 107 -13.96 9.82 1.26
CA GLY A 107 -15.31 9.68 1.81
C GLY A 107 -15.86 8.25 1.80
N ARG A 108 -15.53 7.46 0.77
CA ARG A 108 -16.07 6.10 0.60
C ARG A 108 -15.04 5.02 0.86
N ALA A 109 -13.99 4.94 0.03
CA ALA A 109 -12.99 3.88 0.10
C ALA A 109 -12.28 3.86 1.46
N ASN A 110 -11.81 5.03 1.90
CA ASN A 110 -11.14 5.19 3.20
C ASN A 110 -12.03 4.78 4.37
N LYS A 111 -13.30 5.22 4.36
CA LYS A 111 -14.24 4.94 5.45
C LYS A 111 -14.70 3.49 5.48
N ALA A 112 -14.77 2.83 4.31
CA ALA A 112 -15.00 1.39 4.25
C ALA A 112 -13.86 0.62 4.94
N LEU A 113 -12.59 0.94 4.65
CA LEU A 113 -11.43 0.33 5.29
C LEU A 113 -11.43 0.56 6.81
N VAL A 114 -11.69 1.80 7.26
CA VAL A 114 -11.82 2.12 8.69
C VAL A 114 -12.92 1.27 9.34
N SER A 115 -14.08 1.16 8.69
CA SER A 115 -15.22 0.39 9.21
C SER A 115 -14.88 -1.09 9.35
N MET A 116 -14.18 -1.67 8.37
CA MET A 116 -13.73 -3.06 8.43
C MET A 116 -12.73 -3.29 9.57
N ILE A 117 -11.75 -2.40 9.76
CA ILE A 117 -10.78 -2.51 10.86
C ILE A 117 -11.49 -2.44 12.22
N VAL A 118 -12.44 -1.51 12.38
CA VAL A 118 -13.22 -1.38 13.62
C VAL A 118 -14.09 -2.62 13.87
N ALA A 119 -14.73 -3.15 12.82
CA ALA A 119 -15.53 -4.38 12.92
C ALA A 119 -14.68 -5.60 13.31
N ALA A 120 -13.42 -5.65 12.88
CA ALA A 120 -12.46 -6.68 13.28
C ALA A 120 -11.87 -6.47 14.70
N GLY A 121 -12.32 -5.46 15.45
CA GLY A 121 -11.88 -5.18 16.82
C GLY A 121 -10.65 -4.26 16.92
N GLY A 122 -10.20 -3.69 15.80
CA GLY A 122 -9.14 -2.70 15.78
C GLY A 122 -9.63 -1.28 16.07
N SER A 123 -8.69 -0.35 16.21
CA SER A 123 -8.96 1.09 16.27
C SER A 123 -8.29 1.76 15.08
N ALA A 124 -9.07 2.36 14.17
CA ALA A 124 -8.55 3.01 12.98
C ALA A 124 -8.98 4.46 12.87
N VAL A 125 -8.12 5.30 12.30
CA VAL A 125 -8.44 6.69 11.95
C VAL A 125 -8.13 6.91 10.48
N GLY A 126 -9.17 7.25 9.73
CA GLY A 126 -9.08 7.53 8.31
C GLY A 126 -8.79 8.99 8.03
N VAL A 127 -7.70 9.27 7.32
CA VAL A 127 -7.26 10.61 6.91
C VAL A 127 -6.95 10.62 5.41
N SER A 128 -6.88 11.81 4.82
CA SER A 128 -6.26 12.06 3.53
C SER A 128 -4.87 12.67 3.71
N GLY A 129 -4.10 12.79 2.64
CA GLY A 129 -2.84 13.54 2.69
C GLY A 129 -3.01 15.05 2.93
N LYS A 130 -4.23 15.60 2.82
CA LYS A 130 -4.52 17.00 3.15
C LYS A 130 -4.53 17.24 4.65
N ASP A 131 -5.04 16.28 5.41
CA ASP A 131 -5.18 16.37 6.86
C ASP A 131 -3.80 16.46 7.50
N GLY A 132 -3.54 17.53 8.25
CA GLY A 132 -2.22 17.79 8.81
C GLY A 132 -1.09 17.97 7.78
N LYS A 133 -1.42 18.18 6.50
CA LYS A 133 -0.47 18.27 5.37
C LYS A 133 0.46 17.05 5.26
N VAL A 134 -0.08 15.86 5.54
CA VAL A 134 0.68 14.60 5.49
C VAL A 134 1.33 14.38 4.12
N LEU A 135 0.61 14.59 3.02
CA LEU A 135 1.14 14.48 1.65
C LEU A 135 1.09 15.84 0.97
N GLN A 136 2.20 16.54 0.94
CA GLN A 136 2.35 17.79 0.19
C GLN A 136 2.69 17.45 -1.25
N ALA A 137 1.98 18.08 -2.17
CA ALA A 137 2.06 17.74 -3.58
C ALA A 137 2.33 18.98 -4.43
N ARG A 138 2.94 18.75 -5.57
CA ARG A 138 3.00 19.72 -6.66
C ARG A 138 2.48 19.06 -7.93
N LYS A 139 2.03 19.87 -8.87
CA LYS A 139 1.56 19.39 -10.17
C LYS A 139 2.65 18.57 -10.85
N LEU A 140 2.29 17.39 -11.36
CA LEU A 140 3.20 16.53 -12.09
C LEU A 140 3.60 17.22 -13.40
N PRO A 141 4.89 17.52 -13.64
CA PRO A 141 5.33 18.10 -14.90
C PRO A 141 5.27 17.04 -16.01
N GLY A 142 4.93 17.46 -17.23
CA GLY A 142 4.87 16.56 -18.37
C GLY A 142 4.58 17.28 -19.69
N PRO A 143 4.78 16.59 -20.83
CA PRO A 143 4.47 17.15 -22.15
C PRO A 143 2.97 17.39 -22.37
N GLU A 144 2.11 16.65 -21.66
CA GLU A 144 0.66 16.84 -21.62
C GLU A 144 0.24 17.29 -20.21
N ASP A 145 -0.69 18.25 -20.15
CA ASP A 145 -1.31 18.66 -18.89
C ASP A 145 -2.35 17.63 -18.46
N LEU A 146 -2.06 16.90 -17.38
CA LEU A 146 -2.96 15.90 -16.80
C LEU A 146 -3.94 16.50 -15.77
N GLY A 147 -3.95 17.82 -15.59
CA GLY A 147 -4.78 18.55 -14.62
C GLY A 147 -4.23 18.47 -13.20
N HIS A 148 -5.06 18.07 -12.24
CA HIS A 148 -4.73 17.89 -10.82
C HIS A 148 -4.02 16.58 -10.52
N VAL A 149 -3.23 16.05 -11.46
CA VAL A 149 -2.32 14.94 -11.17
C VAL A 149 -1.07 15.52 -10.53
N GLY A 150 -0.68 14.97 -9.37
CA GLY A 150 0.47 15.47 -8.61
C GLY A 150 1.58 14.44 -8.42
N GLU A 151 2.73 14.95 -8.05
CA GLU A 151 3.84 14.19 -7.46
C GLU A 151 4.10 14.67 -6.03
N ILE A 152 4.72 13.81 -5.21
CA ILE A 152 5.07 14.14 -3.83
C ILE A 152 6.16 15.20 -3.83
N ASP A 153 5.90 16.32 -3.17
CA ASP A 153 6.87 17.38 -2.91
C ASP A 153 7.52 17.19 -1.53
N ALA A 154 6.71 16.94 -0.51
CA ALA A 154 7.15 16.65 0.85
C ALA A 154 6.13 15.78 1.59
N VAL A 155 6.57 15.13 2.68
CA VAL A 155 5.70 14.35 3.57
C VAL A 155 5.90 14.83 5.00
N ASP A 156 4.81 15.22 5.68
CA ASP A 156 4.82 15.49 7.11
C ASP A 156 4.27 14.27 7.88
N PRO A 157 5.13 13.51 8.57
CA PRO A 157 4.70 12.30 9.27
C PRO A 157 4.05 12.59 10.63
N THR A 158 3.98 13.85 11.08
CA THR A 158 3.63 14.21 12.47
C THR A 158 2.27 13.67 12.89
N LEU A 159 1.24 13.89 12.05
CA LEU A 159 -0.11 13.39 12.34
C LEU A 159 -0.14 11.87 12.39
N ILE A 160 0.53 11.20 11.44
CA ILE A 160 0.54 9.73 11.36
C ILE A 160 1.25 9.13 12.57
N LYS A 161 2.39 9.69 13.00
CA LYS A 161 3.10 9.27 14.21
C LYS A 161 2.26 9.47 15.47
N LEU A 162 1.54 10.58 15.57
CA LEU A 162 0.64 10.84 16.70
C LEU A 162 -0.46 9.76 16.79
N LEU A 163 -1.11 9.44 15.67
CA LEU A 163 -2.17 8.44 15.61
C LEU A 163 -1.62 7.05 15.95
N SER A 164 -0.54 6.62 15.30
CA SER A 164 0.10 5.32 15.57
C SER A 164 0.54 5.19 17.02
N GLY A 165 1.19 6.22 17.58
CA GLY A 165 1.65 6.21 18.97
C GLY A 165 0.52 6.14 20.01
N ASN A 166 -0.70 6.50 19.65
CA ASN A 166 -1.89 6.43 20.51
C ASN A 166 -2.77 5.20 20.25
N GLY A 167 -2.23 4.17 19.62
CA GLY A 167 -2.93 2.90 19.46
C GLY A 167 -3.83 2.80 18.24
N TYR A 168 -3.92 3.85 17.41
CA TYR A 168 -4.69 3.81 16.17
C TYR A 168 -3.89 3.20 15.02
N ILE A 169 -4.60 2.61 14.06
CA ILE A 169 -4.12 2.24 12.73
C ILE A 169 -4.49 3.39 11.78
N PRO A 170 -3.54 4.19 11.30
CA PRO A 170 -3.83 5.26 10.34
C PRO A 170 -4.16 4.66 8.98
N VAL A 171 -5.25 5.14 8.36
CA VAL A 171 -5.65 4.77 7.00
C VAL A 171 -5.62 6.02 6.13
N VAL A 172 -4.65 6.11 5.23
CA VAL A 172 -4.35 7.31 4.43
C VAL A 172 -4.89 7.17 3.02
N ALA A 173 -5.72 8.11 2.58
CA ALA A 173 -6.12 8.26 1.17
C ALA A 173 -5.03 9.02 0.39
N SER A 174 -4.69 8.53 -0.80
CA SER A 174 -3.65 9.08 -1.71
C SER A 174 -4.06 10.39 -2.41
N ILE A 175 -4.47 11.38 -1.63
CA ILE A 175 -4.77 12.75 -2.08
C ILE A 175 -3.75 13.70 -1.46
N GLY A 176 -3.08 14.50 -2.28
CA GLY A 176 -2.10 15.49 -1.83
C GLY A 176 -2.68 16.89 -1.73
N ILE A 177 -1.97 17.77 -1.01
CA ILE A 177 -2.27 19.20 -0.92
C ILE A 177 -1.15 20.06 -1.53
N GLY A 178 -1.52 20.94 -2.45
CA GLY A 178 -0.65 21.96 -3.03
C GLY A 178 -0.31 23.08 -2.06
N ALA A 179 0.76 23.82 -2.35
CA ALA A 179 1.13 25.03 -1.61
C ALA A 179 0.03 26.11 -1.64
N ASP A 180 -0.79 26.10 -2.69
CA ASP A 180 -1.97 26.96 -2.88
C ASP A 180 -3.27 26.40 -2.26
N GLY A 181 -3.19 25.25 -1.59
CA GLY A 181 -4.32 24.57 -0.97
C GLY A 181 -5.15 23.69 -1.91
N ARG A 182 -4.77 23.58 -3.20
CA ARG A 182 -5.47 22.70 -4.15
C ARG A 182 -5.19 21.23 -3.89
N SER A 183 -6.18 20.39 -4.17
CA SER A 183 -6.04 18.93 -4.07
C SER A 183 -5.34 18.38 -5.30
N PHE A 184 -4.47 17.37 -5.10
CA PHE A 184 -3.86 16.61 -6.19
C PHE A 184 -4.16 15.11 -6.04
N ASN A 185 -4.49 14.47 -7.15
CA ASN A 185 -4.61 13.03 -7.27
C ASN A 185 -3.21 12.43 -7.41
N LEU A 186 -2.79 11.66 -6.39
CA LEU A 186 -1.45 11.08 -6.32
C LEU A 186 -1.47 9.61 -6.72
N ASN A 187 -0.36 9.15 -7.31
CA ASN A 187 -0.15 7.71 -7.45
C ASN A 187 0.06 7.09 -6.05
N ALA A 188 -0.81 6.14 -5.68
CA ALA A 188 -0.80 5.52 -4.36
C ALA A 188 0.46 4.71 -4.06
N ASP A 189 1.09 4.09 -5.08
CA ASP A 189 2.31 3.29 -4.89
C ASP A 189 3.48 4.23 -4.52
N HIS A 190 3.66 5.34 -5.25
CA HIS A 190 4.69 6.35 -4.94
C HIS A 190 4.41 7.11 -3.63
N ALA A 191 3.16 7.49 -3.37
CA ALA A 191 2.77 8.13 -2.13
C ALA A 191 3.08 7.23 -0.91
N ALA A 192 2.87 5.92 -1.05
CA ALA A 192 3.17 4.95 0.00
C ALA A 192 4.67 4.83 0.27
N GLY A 193 5.49 4.75 -0.79
CA GLY A 193 6.94 4.72 -0.66
C GLY A 193 7.50 5.97 0.02
N ALA A 194 7.00 7.15 -0.37
CA ALA A 194 7.40 8.42 0.26
C ALA A 194 6.96 8.50 1.73
N LEU A 195 5.75 8.04 2.04
CA LEU A 195 5.25 7.97 3.42
C LEU A 195 6.07 7.01 4.27
N ALA A 196 6.45 5.85 3.72
CA ALA A 196 7.32 4.88 4.38
C ALA A 196 8.68 5.48 4.75
N ALA A 197 9.30 6.19 3.81
CA ALA A 197 10.56 6.87 4.05
C ALA A 197 10.44 7.95 5.16
N ALA A 198 9.43 8.82 5.08
CA ALA A 198 9.23 9.89 6.06
C ALA A 198 8.91 9.38 7.48
N LEU A 199 8.25 8.22 7.58
CA LEU A 199 7.98 7.55 8.85
C LEU A 199 9.20 6.82 9.43
N GLY A 200 10.25 6.59 8.63
CA GLY A 200 11.35 5.71 9.02
C GLY A 200 10.88 4.26 9.14
N ALA A 201 10.00 3.83 8.24
CA ALA A 201 9.42 2.50 8.27
C ALA A 201 10.50 1.41 8.15
N SER A 202 10.36 0.34 8.92
CA SER A 202 11.25 -0.81 8.83
C SER A 202 10.99 -1.63 7.57
N LYS A 203 9.75 -1.63 7.08
CA LYS A 203 9.34 -2.24 5.82
C LYS A 203 8.29 -1.39 5.11
N PHE A 204 8.41 -1.33 3.78
CA PHE A 204 7.37 -0.88 2.87
C PHE A 204 6.81 -2.08 2.12
N ILE A 205 5.49 -2.28 2.11
CA ILE A 205 4.83 -3.44 1.51
C ILE A 205 3.76 -2.98 0.52
N LEU A 206 3.85 -3.46 -0.72
CA LEU A 206 2.87 -3.28 -1.79
C LEU A 206 2.07 -4.56 -1.97
N LEU A 207 0.76 -4.48 -1.68
CA LEU A 207 -0.18 -5.54 -2.04
C LEU A 207 -0.61 -5.39 -3.49
N THR A 208 -0.51 -6.48 -4.24
CA THR A 208 -0.90 -6.53 -5.65
C THR A 208 -1.67 -7.81 -5.96
N ASP A 209 -2.27 -7.88 -7.15
CA ASP A 209 -3.04 -9.02 -7.64
C ASP A 209 -2.21 -10.14 -8.27
N VAL A 210 -0.88 -9.96 -8.33
CA VAL A 210 0.09 -10.96 -8.76
C VAL A 210 0.97 -11.40 -7.58
N PRO A 211 1.57 -12.60 -7.61
CA PRO A 211 2.35 -13.11 -6.47
C PRO A 211 3.59 -12.29 -6.10
N GLY A 212 4.21 -11.62 -7.08
CA GLY A 212 5.43 -10.83 -6.91
C GLY A 212 6.01 -10.42 -8.27
N VAL A 213 7.32 -10.15 -8.33
CA VAL A 213 8.05 -9.93 -9.57
C VAL A 213 8.44 -11.28 -10.18
N LEU A 214 8.06 -11.53 -11.42
CA LEU A 214 8.33 -12.79 -12.12
C LEU A 214 9.65 -12.73 -12.87
N ALA A 215 10.34 -13.87 -12.95
CA ALA A 215 11.63 -13.98 -13.65
C ALA A 215 11.54 -13.91 -15.20
N GLY A 216 10.33 -14.06 -15.76
CA GLY A 216 10.08 -13.95 -17.21
C GLY A 216 10.51 -15.16 -18.05
N GLY A 217 10.68 -16.34 -17.44
CA GLY A 217 10.99 -17.62 -18.10
C GLY A 217 9.82 -18.62 -18.06
N GLU A 218 10.00 -19.80 -18.68
CA GLU A 218 9.01 -20.89 -18.62
C GLU A 218 8.79 -21.32 -17.14
N GLY A 219 7.56 -21.15 -16.65
CA GLY A 219 7.17 -21.50 -15.29
C GLY A 219 6.85 -20.32 -14.35
N ASP A 220 7.08 -19.06 -14.78
CA ASP A 220 6.71 -17.82 -14.04
C ASP A 220 7.05 -17.88 -12.54
N GLU A 221 8.30 -18.23 -12.23
CA GLU A 221 8.78 -18.25 -10.85
C GLU A 221 8.89 -16.82 -10.28
N VAL A 222 8.47 -16.65 -9.03
CA VAL A 222 8.59 -15.40 -8.30
C VAL A 222 10.03 -15.22 -7.85
N LEU A 223 10.61 -14.07 -8.17
CA LEU A 223 11.90 -13.66 -7.62
C LEU A 223 11.70 -13.34 -6.13
N SER A 224 12.09 -14.26 -5.24
CA SER A 224 11.92 -14.08 -3.79
C SER A 224 12.72 -12.89 -3.25
N THR A 225 13.92 -12.65 -3.81
CA THR A 225 14.76 -11.49 -3.49
C THR A 225 15.21 -10.80 -4.77
N LEU A 226 15.23 -9.46 -4.77
CA LEU A 226 15.64 -8.66 -5.91
C LEU A 226 16.42 -7.42 -5.48
N GLN A 227 17.71 -7.35 -5.81
CA GLN A 227 18.54 -6.17 -5.54
C GLN A 227 18.13 -5.00 -6.44
N ALA A 228 18.29 -3.76 -5.95
CA ALA A 228 17.87 -2.57 -6.68
C ALA A 228 18.51 -2.45 -8.07
N ASN A 229 19.78 -2.84 -8.20
CA ASN A 229 20.48 -2.82 -9.49
C ASN A 229 19.94 -3.84 -10.48
N ASP A 230 19.60 -5.04 -10.00
CA ASP A 230 18.96 -6.06 -10.82
C ASP A 230 17.54 -5.66 -11.22
N ALA A 231 16.76 -5.07 -10.32
CA ALA A 231 15.44 -4.55 -10.66
C ALA A 231 15.51 -3.53 -11.81
N ARG A 232 16.45 -2.57 -11.74
CA ARG A 232 16.67 -1.59 -12.82
C ARG A 232 17.11 -2.25 -14.12
N ARG A 233 17.92 -3.31 -14.04
CA ARG A 233 18.35 -4.10 -15.21
C ARG A 233 17.16 -4.82 -15.85
N LEU A 234 16.35 -5.51 -15.07
CA LEU A 234 15.16 -6.23 -15.53
C LEU A 234 14.10 -5.29 -16.14
N ILE A 235 13.97 -4.05 -15.65
CA ILE A 235 13.14 -3.02 -16.31
C ILE A 235 13.70 -2.69 -17.71
N ARG A 236 15.01 -2.44 -17.82
CA ARG A 236 15.64 -2.10 -19.12
C ARG A 236 15.59 -3.25 -20.13
N GLU A 237 15.71 -4.48 -19.64
CA GLU A 237 15.62 -5.70 -20.46
C GLU A 237 14.17 -6.02 -20.86
N GLY A 238 13.18 -5.32 -20.31
CA GLY A 238 11.76 -5.52 -20.62
C GLY A 238 11.12 -6.73 -19.93
N VAL A 239 11.83 -7.39 -19.00
CA VAL A 239 11.31 -8.49 -18.18
C VAL A 239 10.23 -7.97 -17.23
N ILE A 240 10.51 -6.86 -16.56
CA ILE A 240 9.52 -6.14 -15.74
C ILE A 240 8.76 -5.18 -16.66
N ALA A 241 7.47 -5.45 -16.88
CA ALA A 241 6.68 -4.72 -17.86
C ALA A 241 5.36 -4.17 -17.29
N ARG A 242 4.78 -3.22 -18.03
CA ARG A 242 3.42 -2.69 -17.83
C ARG A 242 3.20 -2.19 -16.40
N GLY A 243 2.15 -2.66 -15.73
CA GLY A 243 1.73 -2.22 -14.40
C GLY A 243 2.69 -2.59 -13.26
N MET A 244 3.68 -3.45 -13.51
CA MET A 244 4.70 -3.76 -12.50
C MET A 244 5.79 -2.69 -12.41
N ILE A 245 6.08 -1.99 -13.50
CA ILE A 245 7.08 -0.91 -13.53
C ILE A 245 6.83 0.14 -12.43
N PRO A 246 5.65 0.77 -12.31
CA PRO A 246 5.44 1.79 -11.27
C PRO A 246 5.55 1.24 -9.84
N LYS A 247 5.28 -0.05 -9.62
CA LYS A 247 5.42 -0.70 -8.30
C LYS A 247 6.89 -0.86 -7.93
N VAL A 248 7.68 -1.37 -8.87
CA VAL A 248 9.12 -1.55 -8.70
C VAL A 248 9.81 -0.20 -8.57
N GLU A 249 9.41 0.81 -9.35
CA GLU A 249 9.93 2.17 -9.22
C GLU A 249 9.59 2.81 -7.86
N ALA A 250 8.38 2.61 -7.35
CA ALA A 250 8.01 3.05 -6.00
C ALA A 250 8.85 2.36 -4.90
N CYS A 251 9.09 1.05 -5.02
CA CYS A 251 10.01 0.33 -4.13
C CYS A 251 11.43 0.89 -4.20
N LEU A 252 11.98 1.07 -5.40
CA LEU A 252 13.31 1.62 -5.61
C LEU A 252 13.46 3.02 -5.02
N ALA A 253 12.45 3.87 -5.18
CA ALA A 253 12.42 5.20 -4.60
C ALA A 253 12.40 5.16 -3.06
N ALA A 254 11.59 4.28 -2.46
CA ALA A 254 11.55 4.09 -1.01
C ALA A 254 12.89 3.60 -0.45
N LEU A 255 13.53 2.63 -1.11
CA LEU A 255 14.85 2.13 -0.74
C LEU A 255 15.91 3.23 -0.81
N ALA A 256 15.93 3.99 -1.90
CA ALA A 256 16.85 5.12 -2.08
C ALA A 256 16.65 6.22 -1.03
N ALA A 257 15.42 6.37 -0.51
CA ALA A 257 15.08 7.30 0.55
C ALA A 257 15.32 6.75 1.97
N GLY A 258 15.89 5.55 2.11
CA GLY A 258 16.35 5.00 3.39
C GLY A 258 15.45 3.94 4.03
N VAL A 259 14.38 3.49 3.35
CA VAL A 259 13.62 2.32 3.80
C VAL A 259 14.51 1.06 3.66
N PRO A 260 14.69 0.22 4.70
CA PRO A 260 15.63 -0.90 4.62
C PRO A 260 15.25 -1.97 3.59
N THR A 261 13.97 -2.34 3.52
CA THR A 261 13.46 -3.30 2.54
C THR A 261 12.07 -2.91 2.05
N ALA A 262 11.81 -3.15 0.76
CA ALA A 262 10.51 -2.95 0.14
C ALA A 262 9.99 -4.29 -0.40
N HIS A 263 8.69 -4.55 -0.34
CA HIS A 263 8.12 -5.86 -0.65
C HIS A 263 6.97 -5.71 -1.63
N ILE A 264 6.88 -6.61 -2.62
CA ILE A 264 5.74 -6.74 -3.51
C ILE A 264 5.18 -8.14 -3.31
N ILE A 265 3.98 -8.24 -2.73
CA ILE A 265 3.38 -9.53 -2.36
C ILE A 265 1.94 -9.65 -2.89
N GLY A 266 1.53 -10.89 -3.15
CA GLY A 266 0.17 -11.20 -3.60
C GLY A 266 -0.87 -11.01 -2.51
N GLY A 267 -1.79 -10.06 -2.69
CA GLY A 267 -2.87 -9.77 -1.74
C GLY A 267 -4.02 -10.79 -1.73
N ARG A 268 -3.96 -11.81 -2.60
CA ARG A 268 -4.92 -12.92 -2.62
C ARG A 268 -4.46 -14.12 -1.79
N THR A 269 -3.20 -14.11 -1.32
CA THR A 269 -2.68 -15.13 -0.42
C THR A 269 -3.19 -14.83 1.00
N PRO A 270 -3.91 -15.77 1.66
CA PRO A 270 -4.37 -15.56 3.02
C PRO A 270 -3.19 -15.30 3.97
N HIS A 271 -3.35 -14.30 4.82
CA HIS A 271 -2.38 -13.83 5.79
C HIS A 271 -1.03 -13.45 5.18
N ALA A 272 -1.00 -13.01 3.92
CA ALA A 272 0.24 -12.66 3.20
C ALA A 272 1.12 -11.69 4.00
N LEU A 273 0.51 -10.70 4.66
CA LEU A 273 1.25 -9.71 5.43
C LEU A 273 1.91 -10.34 6.65
N LEU A 274 1.25 -11.26 7.35
CA LEU A 274 1.85 -11.97 8.47
C LEU A 274 2.94 -12.93 8.00
N VAL A 275 2.70 -13.71 6.94
CA VAL A 275 3.71 -14.65 6.43
C VAL A 275 4.97 -13.89 5.99
N GLU A 276 4.82 -12.75 5.32
CA GLU A 276 5.94 -11.91 4.89
C GLU A 276 6.76 -11.34 6.06
N LEU A 277 6.12 -11.06 7.21
CA LEU A 277 6.79 -10.47 8.38
C LEU A 277 7.37 -11.51 9.35
N PHE A 278 6.77 -12.69 9.41
CA PHE A 278 7.02 -13.69 10.45
C PHE A 278 7.65 -14.99 9.93
N THR A 279 8.01 -15.06 8.65
CA THR A 279 8.76 -16.19 8.06
C THR A 279 10.01 -15.72 7.34
N GLN A 280 10.96 -16.65 7.11
CA GLN A 280 12.18 -16.35 6.35
C GLN A 280 11.96 -16.44 4.84
N GLU A 281 11.03 -17.29 4.40
CA GLU A 281 10.76 -17.53 2.99
C GLU A 281 9.95 -16.39 2.35
N GLY A 282 9.04 -15.78 3.12
CA GLY A 282 8.12 -14.77 2.60
C GLY A 282 7.10 -15.36 1.61
N VAL A 283 6.33 -14.49 0.95
CA VAL A 283 5.27 -14.86 0.00
C VAL A 283 5.31 -14.07 -1.30
N GLY A 284 6.35 -13.27 -1.52
CA GLY A 284 6.52 -12.48 -2.72
C GLY A 284 7.97 -12.07 -2.95
N THR A 285 8.16 -10.87 -3.50
CA THR A 285 9.48 -10.32 -3.81
C THR A 285 9.92 -9.32 -2.76
N MET A 286 10.99 -9.64 -2.03
CA MET A 286 11.71 -8.70 -1.18
C MET A 286 12.79 -7.96 -1.98
N MET A 287 12.69 -6.65 -2.01
CA MET A 287 13.68 -5.76 -2.61
C MET A 287 14.62 -5.17 -1.58
N THR A 288 15.91 -5.15 -1.93
CA THR A 288 16.99 -4.61 -1.11
C THR A 288 17.79 -3.55 -1.88
N PRO A 289 18.50 -2.63 -1.18
CA PRO A 289 19.31 -1.58 -1.80
C PRO A 289 20.37 -2.07 -2.80
#